data_AF-A0A961G6H3-F1
#
_entry.id   AF-A0A961G6H3-F1
#
_cell.length_a   1.000
_cell.length_b   1.000
_cell.length_c   1.000
_cell.angle_alpha   90.00
_cell.angle_beta   90.00
_cell.angle_gamma   90.00
#
_symmetry.space_group_name_H-M   'P 1'
#
loop_
_entity.id
_entity.type
_entity.pdbx_description
1 polymer ?
#
loop_
_entity_poly.entity_id
_entity_poly.type
_entity_poly.pdbx_seq_one_letter_code
_entity_poly.pdbx_strand_id
1 'polypeptide(L)'
;FADLVDAGYVAFEYGGAEVGRRLTNDPDVTSIHVTGSARTYNAIVYGSDQEAERRRVRDERLNPRAISAELGGVTPVIVVPGRWSRADIRFQAEHIVSQKMHNSGFNCVAAQVLVLPDGWEHTQALISEISDVMASLADRPPYYPGSAERCEAAAQQTASTTRFGTDAHRYLVTDLDSSSDSPWFTDEIFGPALAVTTVSGPDVATYLANAVDFANDELAGTLGANLLVDPRTQKRHAAAVEQAVADLRYGTVCINAWVGVAYFMSRCAWGAAPGHTPAEIGSGVGHVHNALMFDEPVKSVVRGPFAPAPRTFLKGDPHVAPKMIYFVTNRQANVVGRKLIDYCAHPSKIRLASIVASAVRG
;
A
#
# COMPACT_ATOMS: atom_id res chain seq x y z
N PHE A 1 -21.70 17.38 9.10
CA PHE A 1 -22.35 16.19 9.67
C PHE A 1 -23.40 16.52 10.72
N ALA A 2 -23.37 17.70 11.39
CA ALA A 2 -24.37 18.08 12.41
C ALA A 2 -25.82 17.83 11.96
N ASP A 3 -26.23 18.35 10.80
CA ASP A 3 -27.57 18.14 10.27
C ASP A 3 -27.97 16.65 10.09
N LEU A 4 -27.01 15.77 9.78
CA LEU A 4 -27.25 14.33 9.64
C LEU A 4 -27.34 13.62 10.98
N VAL A 5 -26.60 14.10 11.97
CA VAL A 5 -26.65 13.60 13.36
C VAL A 5 -27.95 14.02 14.01
N ASP A 6 -28.32 15.29 13.89
CA ASP A 6 -29.57 15.84 14.45
C ASP A 6 -30.81 15.19 13.83
N ALA A 7 -30.73 14.81 12.56
CA ALA A 7 -31.78 14.07 11.87
C ALA A 7 -31.79 12.55 12.17
N GLY A 8 -30.82 12.03 12.93
CA GLY A 8 -30.73 10.61 13.29
C GLY A 8 -30.24 9.67 12.19
N TYR A 9 -29.67 10.20 11.09
CA TYR A 9 -29.12 9.38 10.00
C TYR A 9 -27.71 8.87 10.28
N VAL A 10 -26.96 9.55 11.16
CA VAL A 10 -25.56 9.23 11.50
C VAL A 10 -25.36 9.37 13.00
N ALA A 11 -24.64 8.43 13.61
CA ALA A 11 -24.16 8.53 14.97
C ALA A 11 -22.65 8.28 15.03
N PHE A 12 -21.96 8.96 15.94
CA PHE A 12 -20.53 8.75 16.20
C PHE A 12 -20.35 8.28 17.63
N GLU A 13 -19.70 7.12 17.78
CA GLU A 13 -19.41 6.52 19.07
C GLU A 13 -17.89 6.43 19.25
N TYR A 14 -17.41 6.86 20.42
CA TYR A 14 -15.97 6.86 20.73
C TYR A 14 -15.71 5.91 21.90
N GLY A 15 -14.75 5.00 21.73
CA GLY A 15 -14.36 4.08 22.78
C GLY A 15 -13.41 2.99 22.30
N GLY A 16 -13.12 2.06 23.20
CA GLY A 16 -12.28 0.89 22.93
C GLY A 16 -13.08 -0.37 22.61
N ALA A 17 -12.49 -1.53 22.89
CA ALA A 17 -13.05 -2.84 22.59
C ALA A 17 -14.43 -3.09 23.24
N GLU A 18 -14.72 -2.49 24.39
CA GLU A 18 -16.04 -2.58 25.05
C GLU A 18 -17.15 -1.95 24.20
N VAL A 19 -16.96 -0.70 23.76
CA VAL A 19 -17.91 0.02 22.91
C VAL A 19 -18.08 -0.70 21.58
N GLY A 20 -16.97 -1.10 20.94
CA GLY A 20 -17.02 -1.89 19.71
C GLY A 20 -17.78 -3.21 19.86
N ARG A 21 -17.60 -3.91 20.98
CA ARG A 21 -18.34 -5.16 21.27
C ARG A 21 -19.82 -4.91 21.46
N ARG A 22 -20.21 -3.86 22.19
CA ARG A 22 -21.61 -3.48 22.36
C ARG A 22 -22.27 -3.21 21.01
N LEU A 23 -21.67 -2.37 20.18
CA LEU A 23 -22.22 -1.99 18.87
C LEU A 23 -22.31 -3.17 17.90
N THR A 24 -21.28 -4.00 17.82
CA THR A 24 -21.26 -5.16 16.91
C THR A 24 -22.21 -6.29 17.32
N ASN A 25 -22.74 -6.26 18.55
CA ASN A 25 -23.72 -7.21 19.07
C ASN A 25 -25.11 -6.60 19.28
N ASP A 26 -25.29 -5.32 18.99
CA ASP A 26 -26.57 -4.63 19.16
C ASP A 26 -27.64 -5.28 18.24
N PRO A 27 -28.87 -5.51 18.73
CA PRO A 27 -29.94 -6.11 17.94
C PRO A 27 -30.39 -5.23 16.76
N ASP A 28 -30.21 -3.91 16.82
CA ASP A 28 -30.62 -2.98 15.77
C ASP A 28 -29.58 -2.88 14.64
N VAL A 29 -28.37 -3.42 14.84
CA VAL A 29 -27.31 -3.44 13.82
C VAL A 29 -27.48 -4.66 12.90
N THR A 30 -27.77 -4.38 11.63
CA THR A 30 -28.02 -5.39 10.59
C THR A 30 -26.78 -5.71 9.75
N SER A 31 -25.88 -4.74 9.58
CA SER A 31 -24.66 -4.87 8.77
C SER A 31 -23.46 -4.19 9.43
N ILE A 32 -22.28 -4.76 9.23
CA ILE A 32 -21.02 -4.24 9.79
C ILE A 32 -19.99 -4.14 8.65
N HIS A 33 -19.25 -3.03 8.61
CA HIS A 33 -18.04 -2.91 7.81
C HIS A 33 -16.84 -2.72 8.75
N VAL A 34 -15.81 -3.54 8.59
CA VAL A 34 -14.61 -3.50 9.45
C VAL A 34 -13.41 -3.01 8.63
N THR A 35 -12.82 -1.90 9.07
CA THR A 35 -11.49 -1.49 8.62
C THR A 35 -10.48 -1.71 9.74
N GLY A 36 -9.43 -2.49 9.49
CA GLY A 36 -8.41 -2.78 10.50
C GLY A 36 -7.69 -4.11 10.29
N SER A 37 -7.57 -4.90 11.37
CA SER A 37 -6.83 -6.17 11.35
C SER A 37 -7.73 -7.39 11.22
N ALA A 38 -7.23 -8.45 10.57
CA ALA A 38 -7.89 -9.76 10.54
C ALA A 38 -8.16 -10.31 11.95
N ARG A 39 -7.30 -10.01 12.94
CA ARG A 39 -7.54 -10.36 14.35
C ARG A 39 -8.83 -9.72 14.89
N THR A 40 -9.06 -8.44 14.60
CA THR A 40 -10.28 -7.73 15.02
C THR A 40 -11.50 -8.28 14.31
N TYR A 41 -11.41 -8.53 13.00
CA TYR A 41 -12.48 -9.16 12.24
C TYR A 41 -12.85 -10.52 12.84
N ASN A 42 -11.87 -11.40 13.05
CA ASN A 42 -12.09 -12.73 13.62
C ASN A 42 -12.72 -12.65 15.01
N ALA A 43 -12.30 -11.68 15.84
CA ALA A 43 -12.91 -11.45 17.15
C ALA A 43 -14.40 -11.05 17.07
N ILE A 44 -14.77 -10.26 16.06
CA ILE A 44 -16.17 -9.87 15.83
C ILE A 44 -16.99 -11.04 15.29
N VAL A 45 -16.43 -11.86 14.39
CA VAL A 45 -17.17 -12.91 13.68
C VAL A 45 -17.26 -14.21 14.48
N TYR A 46 -16.13 -14.68 15.05
CA TYR A 46 -16.00 -16.00 15.68
C TYR A 46 -15.78 -15.93 17.21
N GLY A 47 -15.63 -14.72 17.75
CA GLY A 47 -15.35 -14.48 19.17
C GLY A 47 -13.85 -14.39 19.49
N SER A 48 -13.54 -14.17 20.76
CA SER A 48 -12.17 -14.04 21.27
C SER A 48 -11.83 -15.04 22.39
N ASP A 49 -12.65 -16.08 22.53
CA ASP A 49 -12.45 -17.16 23.49
C ASP A 49 -11.50 -18.24 22.94
N GLN A 50 -11.22 -19.27 23.73
CA GLN A 50 -10.31 -20.35 23.35
C GLN A 50 -10.85 -21.25 22.22
N GLU A 51 -12.12 -21.11 21.85
CA GLU A 51 -12.78 -21.87 20.78
C GLU A 51 -12.82 -21.08 19.47
N ALA A 52 -12.54 -19.77 19.49
CA ALA A 52 -12.67 -18.87 18.34
C ALA A 52 -11.98 -19.38 17.08
N GLU A 53 -10.78 -19.92 17.21
CA GLU A 53 -10.03 -20.46 16.08
C GLU A 53 -10.66 -21.73 15.50
N ARG A 54 -11.16 -22.63 16.36
CA ARG A 54 -11.88 -23.84 15.93
C ARG A 54 -13.22 -23.49 15.27
N ARG A 55 -13.89 -22.42 15.73
CA ARG A 55 -15.08 -21.87 15.06
C ARG A 55 -14.73 -21.30 13.69
N ARG A 56 -13.68 -20.50 13.59
CA ARG A 56 -13.20 -19.90 12.34
C ARG A 56 -12.92 -20.97 11.28
N VAL A 57 -12.16 -22.00 11.63
CA VAL A 57 -11.81 -23.10 10.70
C VAL A 57 -13.04 -23.85 10.20
N ARG A 58 -14.12 -23.91 11.00
CA ARG A 58 -15.40 -24.54 10.62
C ARG A 58 -16.43 -23.55 10.04
N ASP A 59 -16.07 -22.28 9.88
CA ASP A 59 -16.96 -21.15 9.57
C ASP A 59 -18.23 -21.09 10.48
N GLU A 60 -18.08 -21.44 11.76
CA GLU A 60 -19.15 -21.37 12.77
C GLU A 60 -19.22 -19.95 13.37
N ARG A 61 -19.86 -19.04 12.64
CA ARG A 61 -19.95 -17.62 13.05
C ARG A 61 -20.82 -17.46 14.30
N LEU A 62 -20.30 -16.71 15.27
CA LEU A 62 -21.09 -16.24 16.42
C LEU A 62 -21.92 -15.01 16.07
N ASN A 63 -21.40 -14.15 15.19
CA ASN A 63 -22.11 -12.96 14.75
C ASN A 63 -22.83 -13.25 13.41
N PRO A 64 -24.18 -13.31 13.39
CA PRO A 64 -24.93 -13.68 12.19
C PRO A 64 -25.10 -12.52 11.18
N ARG A 65 -24.58 -11.33 11.48
CA ARG A 65 -24.78 -10.12 10.68
C ARG A 65 -24.05 -10.20 9.34
N ALA A 66 -24.47 -9.39 8.38
CA ALA A 66 -23.71 -9.23 7.14
C ALA A 66 -22.44 -8.41 7.46
N ILE A 67 -21.26 -9.01 7.31
CA ILE A 67 -19.98 -8.37 7.64
C ILE A 67 -19.11 -8.28 6.40
N SER A 68 -18.76 -7.06 6.02
CA SER A 68 -17.69 -6.77 5.05
C SER A 68 -16.44 -6.27 5.76
N ALA A 69 -15.30 -6.37 5.11
CA ALA A 69 -14.02 -5.95 5.68
C ALA A 69 -13.06 -5.41 4.62
N GLU A 70 -12.32 -4.39 4.99
CA GLU A 70 -11.12 -3.92 4.29
C GLU A 70 -9.97 -3.99 5.30
N LEU A 71 -9.03 -4.89 5.06
CA LEU A 71 -7.96 -5.22 5.99
C LEU A 71 -6.61 -5.08 5.29
N GLY A 72 -5.57 -4.90 6.10
CA GLY A 72 -4.21 -4.72 5.62
C GLY A 72 -3.63 -5.93 4.87
N GLY A 73 -2.36 -5.81 4.50
CA GLY A 73 -1.63 -6.85 3.80
C GLY A 73 -0.20 -6.41 3.47
N VAL A 74 0.60 -7.38 3.07
CA VAL A 74 1.99 -7.20 2.66
C VAL A 74 2.04 -6.75 1.21
N THR A 75 1.88 -5.44 1.01
CA THR A 75 1.87 -4.81 -0.32
C THR A 75 3.26 -4.88 -0.97
N PRO A 76 3.43 -5.59 -2.11
CA PRO A 76 4.70 -5.61 -2.82
C PRO A 76 4.94 -4.36 -3.66
N VAL A 77 6.21 -4.05 -3.87
CA VAL A 77 6.71 -3.17 -4.93
C VAL A 77 7.67 -3.97 -5.78
N ILE A 78 7.25 -4.40 -6.97
CA ILE A 78 8.03 -5.21 -7.89
C ILE A 78 8.81 -4.30 -8.83
N VAL A 79 10.13 -4.45 -8.89
CA VAL A 79 11.01 -3.69 -9.78
C VAL A 79 11.35 -4.50 -11.01
N VAL A 80 10.91 -4.05 -12.18
CA VAL A 80 11.18 -4.73 -13.44
C VAL A 80 12.61 -4.40 -13.91
N PRO A 81 13.47 -5.39 -14.19
CA PRO A 81 14.85 -5.14 -14.57
C PRO A 81 14.91 -4.41 -15.91
N GLY A 82 15.64 -3.30 -15.93
CA GLY A 82 15.86 -2.48 -17.12
C GLY A 82 17.12 -1.63 -16.96
N ARG A 83 17.47 -0.87 -18.01
CA ARG A 83 18.62 0.05 -17.96
C ARG A 83 18.17 1.40 -17.42
N TRP A 84 18.30 1.57 -16.12
CA TRP A 84 17.86 2.78 -15.42
C TRP A 84 19.01 3.77 -15.34
N SER A 85 18.76 5.02 -15.71
CA SER A 85 19.75 6.07 -15.49
C SER A 85 19.89 6.37 -13.99
N ARG A 86 21.00 6.97 -13.58
CA ARG A 86 21.19 7.42 -12.19
C ARG A 86 20.04 8.31 -11.68
N ALA A 87 19.49 9.15 -12.56
CA ALA A 87 18.35 10.00 -12.22
C ALA A 87 17.04 9.20 -12.09
N ASP A 88 16.88 8.08 -12.81
CA ASP A 88 15.76 7.17 -12.61
C ASP A 88 15.86 6.47 -11.26
N ILE A 89 17.04 5.95 -10.92
CA ILE A 89 17.30 5.27 -9.65
C ILE A 89 16.98 6.18 -8.47
N ARG A 90 17.48 7.42 -8.47
CA ARG A 90 17.18 8.43 -7.45
C ARG A 90 15.69 8.70 -7.30
N PHE A 91 15.00 8.94 -8.41
CA PHE A 91 13.58 9.23 -8.39
C PHE A 91 12.77 8.04 -7.86
N GLN A 92 13.09 6.82 -8.30
CA GLN A 92 12.38 5.62 -7.85
C GLN A 92 12.71 5.25 -6.41
N ALA A 93 13.95 5.46 -5.93
CA ALA A 93 14.28 5.33 -4.51
C ALA A 93 13.39 6.25 -3.66
N GLU A 94 13.30 7.52 -4.06
CA GLU A 94 12.45 8.50 -3.38
C GLU A 94 10.96 8.13 -3.43
N HIS A 95 10.51 7.58 -4.56
CA HIS A 95 9.15 7.10 -4.75
C HIS A 95 8.85 5.92 -3.83
N ILE A 96 9.68 4.87 -3.83
CA ILE A 96 9.57 3.68 -2.98
C ILE A 96 9.53 4.08 -1.51
N VAL A 97 10.47 4.92 -1.07
CA VAL A 97 10.50 5.40 0.32
C VAL A 97 9.24 6.20 0.64
N SER A 98 8.70 6.97 -0.31
CA SER A 98 7.43 7.68 -0.11
C SER A 98 6.25 6.73 0.07
N GLN A 99 6.19 5.63 -0.71
CA GLN A 99 5.12 4.62 -0.59
C GLN A 99 5.10 3.96 0.80
N LYS A 100 6.27 3.79 1.45
CA LYS A 100 6.33 3.30 2.83
C LYS A 100 6.13 4.41 3.85
N MET A 101 6.88 5.50 3.75
CA MET A 101 7.03 6.49 4.81
C MET A 101 5.93 7.56 4.82
N HIS A 102 5.02 7.53 3.85
CA HIS A 102 3.80 8.33 3.95
C HIS A 102 3.03 7.94 5.23
N ASN A 103 2.70 8.93 6.07
CA ASN A 103 2.21 8.72 7.43
C ASN A 103 3.06 7.72 8.27
N SER A 104 4.39 7.68 8.08
CA SER A 104 5.30 6.76 8.79
C SER A 104 4.94 5.28 8.66
N GLY A 105 4.33 4.86 7.54
CA GLY A 105 3.93 3.47 7.33
C GLY A 105 2.63 3.07 8.00
N PHE A 106 1.92 4.00 8.63
CA PHE A 106 0.60 3.75 9.23
C PHE A 106 -0.53 3.96 8.22
N ASN A 107 -0.45 3.30 7.06
CA ASN A 107 -1.48 3.27 6.04
C ASN A 107 -1.62 1.85 5.49
N CYS A 108 -2.84 1.36 5.25
CA CYS A 108 -3.07 0.06 4.60
C CYS A 108 -2.50 0.01 3.16
N VAL A 109 -2.40 1.17 2.51
CA VAL A 109 -1.79 1.36 1.19
C VAL A 109 -0.25 1.37 1.21
N ALA A 110 0.40 1.25 2.37
CA ALA A 110 1.86 1.38 2.47
C ALA A 110 2.58 0.19 1.82
N ALA A 111 3.63 0.47 1.05
CA ALA A 111 4.55 -0.58 0.59
C ALA A 111 5.11 -1.37 1.79
N GLN A 112 5.28 -2.68 1.68
CA GLN A 112 5.82 -3.52 2.76
C GLN A 112 7.10 -4.23 2.33
N VAL A 113 7.10 -4.80 1.12
CA VAL A 113 8.23 -5.57 0.57
C VAL A 113 8.60 -5.03 -0.81
N LEU A 114 9.88 -4.67 -0.99
CA LEU A 114 10.49 -4.37 -2.28
C LEU A 114 11.03 -5.67 -2.87
N VAL A 115 10.52 -6.06 -4.04
CA VAL A 115 10.93 -7.27 -4.77
C VAL A 115 11.85 -6.85 -5.90
N LEU A 116 13.13 -7.23 -5.80
CA LEU A 116 14.16 -6.90 -6.78
C LEU A 116 14.53 -8.10 -7.65
N PRO A 117 15.02 -7.89 -8.89
CA PRO A 117 15.56 -8.95 -9.71
C PRO A 117 16.94 -9.36 -9.19
N ASP A 118 17.14 -10.66 -9.02
CA ASP A 118 18.45 -11.22 -8.73
C ASP A 118 19.44 -10.91 -9.88
N GLY A 119 20.67 -10.59 -9.53
CA GLY A 119 21.72 -10.23 -10.49
C GLY A 119 21.51 -8.91 -11.26
N TRP A 120 20.50 -8.10 -10.94
CA TRP A 120 20.30 -6.82 -11.64
C TRP A 120 21.38 -5.79 -11.31
N GLU A 121 21.97 -5.20 -12.36
CA GLU A 121 23.13 -4.30 -12.26
C GLU A 121 22.90 -3.03 -11.41
N HIS A 122 21.64 -2.65 -11.18
CA HIS A 122 21.28 -1.44 -10.43
C HIS A 122 20.82 -1.69 -8.99
N THR A 123 20.74 -2.96 -8.55
CA THR A 123 20.24 -3.32 -7.22
C THR A 123 20.93 -2.55 -6.09
N GLN A 124 22.27 -2.57 -6.07
CA GLN A 124 23.03 -1.89 -5.01
C GLN A 124 22.91 -0.36 -5.08
N ALA A 125 22.86 0.21 -6.29
CA ALA A 125 22.66 1.65 -6.46
C ALA A 125 21.27 2.09 -5.96
N LEU A 126 20.23 1.28 -6.19
CA LEU A 126 18.88 1.55 -5.72
C LEU A 126 18.78 1.46 -4.20
N ILE A 127 19.32 0.39 -3.58
CA ILE A 127 19.34 0.22 -2.12
C ILE A 127 20.10 1.35 -1.43
N SER A 128 21.21 1.80 -2.02
CA SER A 128 21.98 2.95 -1.51
C SER A 128 21.15 4.23 -1.53
N GLU A 129 20.50 4.57 -2.65
CA GLU A 129 19.68 5.78 -2.74
C GLU A 129 18.42 5.68 -1.86
N ILE A 130 17.85 4.49 -1.64
CA ILE A 130 16.77 4.26 -0.66
C ILE A 130 17.26 4.59 0.76
N SER A 131 18.42 4.06 1.13
CA SER A 131 19.04 4.34 2.44
C SER A 131 19.28 5.83 2.65
N ASP A 132 19.82 6.51 1.64
CA ASP A 132 20.08 7.96 1.69
C ASP A 132 18.78 8.76 1.90
N VAL A 133 17.70 8.41 1.18
CA VAL A 133 16.41 9.07 1.36
C VAL A 133 15.87 8.79 2.76
N MET A 134 15.88 7.54 3.23
CA MET A 134 15.39 7.18 4.58
C MET A 134 16.16 7.90 5.71
N ALA A 135 17.48 8.05 5.55
CA ALA A 135 18.33 8.79 6.47
C ALA A 135 17.99 10.29 6.50
N SER A 136 17.60 10.87 5.36
CA SER A 136 17.28 12.30 5.24
C SER A 136 15.94 12.71 5.86
N LEU A 137 15.04 11.76 6.13
CA LEU A 137 13.73 12.05 6.68
C LEU A 137 13.81 12.45 8.15
N ALA A 138 12.94 13.39 8.55
CA ALA A 138 12.76 13.72 9.96
C ALA A 138 12.10 12.58 10.73
N ASP A 139 12.48 12.43 11.99
CA ASP A 139 11.86 11.49 12.91
C ASP A 139 10.39 11.83 13.16
N ARG A 140 9.57 10.78 13.19
CA ARG A 140 8.13 10.87 13.42
C ARG A 140 7.75 9.84 14.48
N PRO A 141 7.37 10.27 15.69
CA PRO A 141 7.00 9.34 16.75
C PRO A 141 5.90 8.37 16.30
N PRO A 142 6.05 7.07 16.60
CA PRO A 142 5.00 6.11 16.32
C PRO A 142 3.75 6.46 17.14
N TYR A 143 2.63 6.73 16.47
CA TYR A 143 1.35 7.01 17.15
C TYR A 143 0.52 5.75 17.38
N TYR A 144 0.76 4.70 16.59
CA TYR A 144 -0.05 3.48 16.64
C TYR A 144 0.41 2.58 17.79
N PRO A 145 -0.48 2.12 18.69
CA PRO A 145 -0.09 1.33 19.85
C PRO A 145 0.70 0.05 19.51
N GLY A 146 1.80 -0.17 20.23
CA GLY A 146 2.66 -1.35 20.08
C GLY A 146 3.48 -1.40 18.78
N SER A 147 3.43 -0.36 17.94
CA SER A 147 4.08 -0.38 16.63
C SER A 147 5.59 -0.31 16.70
N ALA A 148 6.14 0.45 17.66
CA ALA A 148 7.58 0.53 17.89
C ALA A 148 8.17 -0.84 18.23
N GLU A 149 7.52 -1.55 19.17
CA GLU A 149 7.93 -2.87 19.62
C GLU A 149 7.83 -3.90 18.50
N ARG A 150 6.77 -3.86 17.69
CA ARG A 150 6.62 -4.75 16.52
C ARG A 150 7.68 -4.50 15.45
N CYS A 151 7.97 -3.24 15.14
CA CYS A 151 9.02 -2.90 14.17
C CYS A 151 10.40 -3.35 14.66
N GLU A 152 10.70 -3.12 15.93
CA GLU A 152 11.97 -3.52 16.54
C GLU A 152 12.10 -5.05 16.63
N ALA A 153 11.04 -5.76 16.99
CA ALA A 153 11.03 -7.22 17.01
C ALA A 153 11.26 -7.80 15.61
N ALA A 154 10.57 -7.28 14.58
CA ALA A 154 10.77 -7.70 13.20
C ALA A 154 12.19 -7.41 12.70
N ALA A 155 12.75 -6.25 13.07
CA ALA A 155 14.10 -5.82 12.73
C ALA A 155 15.20 -6.72 13.32
N GLN A 156 14.94 -7.38 14.45
CA GLN A 156 15.88 -8.28 15.12
C GLN A 156 15.91 -9.70 14.54
N GLN A 157 14.97 -10.05 13.65
CA GLN A 157 14.91 -11.38 13.04
C GLN A 157 15.97 -11.61 11.96
N THR A 158 16.70 -10.56 11.56
CA THR A 158 17.74 -10.61 10.54
C THR A 158 18.93 -9.74 10.92
N ALA A 159 20.12 -10.16 10.50
CA ALA A 159 21.36 -9.41 10.70
C ALA A 159 21.49 -8.22 9.72
N SER A 160 20.75 -8.25 8.59
CA SER A 160 20.82 -7.25 7.52
C SER A 160 19.82 -6.10 7.73
N THR A 161 19.80 -5.52 8.93
CA THR A 161 18.90 -4.40 9.25
C THR A 161 19.68 -3.10 9.43
N THR A 162 19.28 -2.08 8.67
CA THR A 162 19.74 -0.70 8.87
C THR A 162 18.67 0.11 9.61
N ARG A 163 19.05 0.73 10.74
CA ARG A 163 18.21 1.66 11.51
C ARG A 163 18.57 3.10 11.16
N PHE A 164 17.56 3.94 10.94
CA PHE A 164 17.68 5.38 10.71
C PHE A 164 16.93 6.17 11.79
N GLY A 165 17.29 7.44 11.99
CA GLY A 165 16.70 8.28 13.03
C GLY A 165 17.30 8.06 14.41
N THR A 166 16.96 8.94 15.37
CA THR A 166 17.49 8.93 16.73
C THR A 166 16.47 8.41 17.74
N ASP A 167 15.26 8.96 17.73
CA ASP A 167 14.25 8.71 18.77
C ASP A 167 13.06 7.90 18.23
N ALA A 168 12.81 7.98 16.93
CA ALA A 168 11.76 7.23 16.25
C ALA A 168 12.34 6.53 15.01
N HIS A 169 12.79 5.30 15.20
CA HIS A 169 13.52 4.58 14.19
C HIS A 169 12.70 4.27 12.94
N ARG A 170 13.36 4.35 11.79
CA ARG A 170 12.93 3.75 10.52
C ARG A 170 13.84 2.56 10.22
N TYR A 171 13.31 1.52 9.61
CA TYR A 171 14.03 0.27 9.39
C TYR A 171 14.05 -0.07 7.90
N LEU A 172 15.24 -0.36 7.38
CA LEU A 172 15.41 -1.02 6.08
C LEU A 172 16.02 -2.40 6.34
N VAL A 173 15.31 -3.44 5.95
CA VAL A 173 15.76 -4.82 6.05
C VAL A 173 16.11 -5.31 4.65
N THR A 174 17.35 -5.74 4.46
CA THR A 174 17.83 -6.31 3.19
C THR A 174 18.11 -7.79 3.32
N ASP A 175 18.39 -8.43 2.18
CA ASP A 175 18.85 -9.81 2.09
C ASP A 175 17.89 -10.84 2.68
N LEU A 176 16.58 -10.59 2.61
CA LEU A 176 15.57 -11.61 2.92
C LEU A 176 15.48 -12.60 1.77
N ASP A 177 15.63 -13.89 2.08
CA ASP A 177 15.44 -14.99 1.14
C ASP A 177 13.95 -15.13 0.80
N SER A 178 13.60 -15.00 -0.48
CA SER A 178 12.21 -15.11 -0.98
C SER A 178 11.61 -16.51 -0.80
N SER A 179 12.42 -17.52 -0.49
CA SER A 179 11.97 -18.89 -0.17
C SER A 179 11.79 -19.17 1.33
N SER A 180 12.01 -18.15 2.19
CA SER A 180 11.90 -18.31 3.63
C SER A 180 10.50 -17.96 4.16
N ASP A 181 10.10 -18.61 5.27
CA ASP A 181 8.87 -18.29 6.03
C ASP A 181 9.03 -17.01 6.88
N SER A 182 9.67 -15.98 6.34
CA SER A 182 9.98 -14.75 7.06
C SER A 182 8.68 -14.04 7.49
N PRO A 183 8.56 -13.60 8.75
CA PRO A 183 7.42 -12.81 9.20
C PRO A 183 7.21 -11.50 8.42
N TRP A 184 8.24 -11.02 7.71
CA TRP A 184 8.13 -9.88 6.79
C TRP A 184 7.24 -10.16 5.58
N PHE A 185 6.97 -11.43 5.28
CA PHE A 185 6.09 -11.85 4.19
C PHE A 185 4.70 -12.22 4.68
N THR A 186 4.59 -12.76 5.90
CA THR A 186 3.32 -13.24 6.45
C THR A 186 2.61 -12.25 7.38
N ASP A 187 3.32 -11.25 7.93
CA ASP A 187 2.76 -10.25 8.83
C ASP A 187 2.94 -8.82 8.28
N GLU A 188 1.87 -8.04 8.32
CA GLU A 188 1.94 -6.62 8.02
C GLU A 188 2.67 -5.85 9.14
N ILE A 189 3.82 -5.24 8.80
CA ILE A 189 4.52 -4.31 9.68
C ILE A 189 3.95 -2.91 9.51
N PHE A 190 2.84 -2.66 10.21
CA PHE A 190 2.13 -1.39 10.26
C PHE A 190 2.93 -0.32 11.04
N GLY A 191 3.94 0.24 10.39
CA GLY A 191 4.92 1.18 10.94
C GLY A 191 6.08 1.43 9.99
N PRO A 192 7.13 2.17 10.38
CA PRO A 192 8.16 2.72 9.49
C PRO A 192 9.27 1.71 9.09
N ALA A 193 8.89 0.55 8.58
CA ALA A 193 9.82 -0.52 8.20
C ALA A 193 9.59 -1.08 6.79
N LEU A 194 10.64 -1.14 5.97
CA LEU A 194 10.60 -1.67 4.60
C LEU A 194 11.53 -2.88 4.48
N ALA A 195 11.01 -3.98 3.93
CA ALA A 195 11.78 -5.18 3.62
C ALA A 195 12.20 -5.19 2.15
N VAL A 196 13.33 -5.82 1.85
CA VAL A 196 13.86 -6.05 0.50
C VAL A 196 14.18 -7.52 0.33
N THR A 197 13.71 -8.10 -0.76
CA THR A 197 14.03 -9.47 -1.19
C THR A 197 14.40 -9.48 -2.67
N THR A 198 15.05 -10.55 -3.11
CA THR A 198 15.37 -10.80 -4.52
C THR A 198 14.66 -12.05 -5.03
N VAL A 199 14.19 -11.99 -6.27
CA VAL A 199 13.62 -13.12 -7.00
C VAL A 199 14.42 -13.35 -8.27
N SER A 200 14.79 -14.60 -8.53
CA SER A 200 15.59 -14.97 -9.69
C SER A 200 14.74 -15.11 -10.94
N GLY A 201 15.32 -14.78 -12.10
CA GLY A 201 14.72 -14.99 -13.41
C GLY A 201 15.74 -14.65 -14.50
N PRO A 202 16.00 -15.55 -15.47
CA PRO A 202 17.03 -15.34 -16.49
C PRO A 202 16.70 -14.22 -17.49
N ASP A 203 15.43 -13.85 -17.60
CA ASP A 203 14.93 -12.76 -18.42
C ASP A 203 13.76 -12.03 -17.75
N VAL A 204 13.33 -10.90 -18.32
CA VAL A 204 12.26 -10.06 -17.78
C VAL A 204 10.94 -10.83 -17.63
N ALA A 205 10.61 -11.73 -18.56
CA ALA A 205 9.33 -12.42 -18.55
C ALA A 205 9.30 -13.48 -17.46
N THR A 206 10.36 -14.27 -17.35
CA THR A 206 10.50 -15.31 -16.31
C THR A 206 10.61 -14.67 -14.93
N TYR A 207 11.38 -13.58 -14.79
CA TYR A 207 11.44 -12.82 -13.55
C TYR A 207 10.06 -12.31 -13.12
N LEU A 208 9.30 -11.70 -14.05
CA LEU A 208 7.97 -11.19 -13.75
C LEU A 208 7.03 -12.31 -13.29
N ALA A 209 7.01 -13.45 -13.98
CA ALA A 209 6.21 -14.60 -13.57
C ALA A 209 6.57 -15.04 -12.15
N ASN A 210 7.86 -15.26 -11.87
CA ASN A 210 8.32 -15.68 -10.54
C ASN A 210 8.03 -14.64 -9.44
N ALA A 211 8.15 -13.34 -9.76
CA ALA A 211 7.85 -12.27 -8.80
C ALA A 211 6.35 -12.16 -8.52
N VAL A 212 5.50 -12.48 -9.51
CA VAL A 212 4.05 -12.56 -9.34
C VAL A 212 3.68 -13.78 -8.50
N ASP A 213 4.28 -14.95 -8.76
CA ASP A 213 4.06 -16.15 -7.95
C ASP A 213 4.46 -15.90 -6.49
N PHE A 214 5.66 -15.35 -6.26
CA PHE A 214 6.11 -14.94 -4.93
C PHE A 214 5.11 -13.97 -4.25
N ALA A 215 4.68 -12.93 -4.96
CA ALA A 215 3.72 -11.98 -4.40
C ALA A 215 2.37 -12.65 -4.06
N ASN A 216 1.88 -13.51 -4.94
CA ASN A 216 0.57 -14.13 -4.83
C ASN A 216 0.50 -15.25 -3.77
N ASP A 217 1.61 -15.97 -3.56
CA ASP A 217 1.64 -17.21 -2.79
C ASP A 217 2.38 -17.06 -1.46
N GLU A 218 3.37 -16.18 -1.36
CA GLU A 218 4.19 -16.01 -0.15
C GLU A 218 3.80 -14.77 0.68
N LEU A 219 3.25 -13.72 0.06
CA LEU A 219 2.90 -12.49 0.75
C LEU A 219 1.45 -12.53 1.30
N ALA A 220 1.30 -12.24 2.58
CA ALA A 220 -0.01 -12.22 3.22
C ALA A 220 -0.86 -11.04 2.73
N GLY A 221 -2.08 -11.32 2.28
CA GLY A 221 -3.04 -10.30 1.88
C GLY A 221 -2.89 -9.85 0.42
N THR A 222 -3.93 -9.19 -0.08
CA THR A 222 -4.16 -8.95 -1.52
C THR A 222 -4.73 -7.56 -1.80
N LEU A 223 -4.51 -6.60 -0.89
CA LEU A 223 -5.11 -5.28 -0.99
C LEU A 223 -4.57 -4.47 -2.18
N GLY A 224 -3.24 -4.39 -2.31
CA GLY A 224 -2.60 -3.68 -3.39
C GLY A 224 -1.21 -4.20 -3.76
N ALA A 225 -0.81 -4.01 -5.02
CA ALA A 225 0.53 -4.30 -5.52
C ALA A 225 1.03 -3.15 -6.42
N ASN A 226 2.33 -2.87 -6.38
CA ASN A 226 2.97 -1.87 -7.24
C ASN A 226 3.99 -2.53 -8.18
N LEU A 227 4.08 -2.04 -9.41
CA LEU A 227 5.07 -2.41 -10.41
C LEU A 227 5.84 -1.17 -10.86
N LEU A 228 7.16 -1.21 -10.86
CA LEU A 228 8.02 -0.14 -11.37
C LEU A 228 8.74 -0.63 -12.62
N VAL A 229 8.42 -0.05 -13.77
CA VAL A 229 8.95 -0.45 -15.08
C VAL A 229 9.26 0.76 -15.95
N ASP A 230 10.47 0.82 -16.50
CA ASP A 230 10.83 1.91 -17.40
C ASP A 230 10.13 1.77 -18.77
N PRO A 231 9.81 2.87 -19.48
CA PRO A 231 9.02 2.80 -20.71
C PRO A 231 9.64 1.97 -21.83
N ARG A 232 10.98 1.86 -21.89
CA ARG A 232 11.66 1.05 -22.91
C ARG A 232 11.45 -0.43 -22.63
N THR A 233 11.62 -0.85 -21.37
CA THR A 233 11.39 -2.23 -20.93
C THR A 233 9.91 -2.59 -21.05
N GLN A 234 9.01 -1.70 -20.62
CA GLN A 234 7.56 -1.89 -20.75
C GLN A 234 7.15 -2.12 -22.21
N LYS A 235 7.67 -1.32 -23.15
CA LYS A 235 7.38 -1.49 -24.58
C LYS A 235 7.94 -2.80 -25.14
N ARG A 236 9.17 -3.17 -24.75
CA ARG A 236 9.84 -4.38 -25.25
C ARG A 236 9.21 -5.67 -24.72
N HIS A 237 8.71 -5.64 -23.49
CA HIS A 237 8.15 -6.78 -22.78
C HIS A 237 6.66 -6.59 -22.46
N ALA A 238 5.93 -5.89 -23.34
CA ALA A 238 4.55 -5.48 -23.09
C ALA A 238 3.63 -6.66 -22.72
N ALA A 239 3.77 -7.80 -23.42
CA ALA A 239 3.00 -9.00 -23.12
C ALA A 239 3.27 -9.52 -21.71
N ALA A 240 4.53 -9.60 -21.29
CA ALA A 240 4.89 -10.07 -19.95
C ALA A 240 4.43 -9.10 -18.85
N VAL A 241 4.52 -7.78 -19.09
CA VAL A 241 4.05 -6.77 -18.13
C VAL A 241 2.53 -6.82 -17.98
N GLU A 242 1.78 -6.90 -19.08
CA GLU A 242 0.32 -6.98 -19.02
C GLU A 242 -0.13 -8.33 -18.43
N GLN A 243 0.58 -9.42 -18.71
CA GLN A 243 0.33 -10.71 -18.08
C GLN A 243 0.57 -10.65 -16.55
N ALA A 244 1.67 -10.04 -16.11
CA ALA A 244 1.94 -9.85 -14.68
C ALA A 244 0.84 -9.01 -14.00
N VAL A 245 0.36 -7.94 -14.65
CA VAL A 245 -0.76 -7.13 -14.14
C VAL A 245 -2.05 -7.93 -14.06
N ALA A 246 -2.31 -8.83 -15.02
CA ALA A 246 -3.46 -9.72 -15.01
C ALA A 246 -3.37 -10.76 -13.88
N ASP A 247 -2.20 -11.38 -13.70
CA ASP A 247 -1.97 -12.51 -12.80
C ASP A 247 -1.78 -12.11 -11.34
N LEU A 248 -1.36 -10.86 -11.05
CA LEU A 248 -1.34 -10.34 -9.68
C LEU A 248 -2.75 -10.40 -9.08
N ARG A 249 -2.94 -11.27 -8.09
CA ARG A 249 -4.20 -11.48 -7.36
C ARG A 249 -4.34 -10.42 -6.28
N TYR A 250 -4.35 -9.16 -6.70
CA TYR A 250 -4.53 -7.99 -5.83
C TYR A 250 -5.71 -7.14 -6.31
N GLY A 251 -6.51 -6.62 -5.38
CA GLY A 251 -7.67 -5.80 -5.70
C GLY A 251 -7.29 -4.44 -6.31
N THR A 252 -6.06 -3.98 -6.08
CA THR A 252 -5.47 -2.84 -6.81
C THR A 252 -4.07 -3.15 -7.32
N VAL A 253 -3.81 -2.83 -8.58
CA VAL A 253 -2.46 -2.91 -9.17
C VAL A 253 -2.07 -1.55 -9.75
N CYS A 254 -0.96 -0.99 -9.27
CA CYS A 254 -0.42 0.27 -9.79
C CYS A 254 0.88 0.05 -10.57
N ILE A 255 0.97 0.60 -11.78
CA ILE A 255 2.21 0.61 -12.56
C ILE A 255 2.78 2.02 -12.55
N ASN A 256 4.02 2.17 -12.08
CA ASN A 256 4.74 3.44 -11.93
C ASN A 256 3.98 4.49 -11.09
N ALA A 257 3.09 4.02 -10.22
CA ALA A 257 2.31 4.80 -9.29
C ALA A 257 2.24 4.05 -7.96
N TRP A 258 1.87 4.77 -6.90
CA TRP A 258 1.56 4.20 -5.60
C TRP A 258 0.10 3.74 -5.55
N VAL A 259 -0.20 2.56 -5.00
CA VAL A 259 -1.59 2.10 -4.74
C VAL A 259 -2.43 3.09 -3.93
N GLY A 260 -1.81 3.91 -3.08
CA GLY A 260 -2.50 5.01 -2.40
C GLY A 260 -3.18 6.01 -3.35
N VAL A 261 -2.65 6.20 -4.57
CA VAL A 261 -3.29 7.04 -5.59
C VAL A 261 -4.64 6.45 -6.01
N ALA A 262 -4.73 5.14 -6.21
CA ALA A 262 -5.97 4.47 -6.55
C ALA A 262 -6.99 4.56 -5.41
N TYR A 263 -6.55 4.38 -4.15
CA TYR A 263 -7.39 4.58 -2.97
C TYR A 263 -8.00 5.99 -2.93
N PHE A 264 -7.23 7.04 -3.21
CA PHE A 264 -7.76 8.40 -3.25
C PHE A 264 -8.71 8.70 -4.43
N MET A 265 -8.80 7.81 -5.41
CA MET A 265 -9.70 7.93 -6.55
C MET A 265 -10.98 7.12 -6.27
N SER A 266 -12.03 7.77 -5.76
CA SER A 266 -13.29 7.10 -5.40
C SER A 266 -13.98 6.29 -6.52
N ARG A 267 -13.59 6.51 -7.79
CA ARG A 267 -14.02 5.70 -8.93
C ARG A 267 -13.38 4.31 -8.98
N CYS A 268 -12.19 4.15 -8.42
CA CYS A 268 -11.56 2.85 -8.25
C CYS A 268 -12.31 2.08 -7.15
N ALA A 269 -12.57 0.80 -7.37
CA ALA A 269 -12.93 -0.09 -6.28
C ALA A 269 -11.67 -0.36 -5.44
N TRP A 270 -11.80 -0.30 -4.11
CA TRP A 270 -10.71 -0.59 -3.18
C TRP A 270 -11.11 -1.71 -2.23
N GLY A 271 -10.33 -2.77 -2.19
CA GLY A 271 -10.60 -3.97 -1.41
C GLY A 271 -9.62 -5.08 -1.81
N ALA A 272 -9.78 -6.24 -1.19
CA ALA A 272 -8.99 -7.42 -1.52
C ALA A 272 -9.31 -7.95 -2.92
N ALA A 273 -8.42 -8.79 -3.48
CA ALA A 273 -8.78 -9.55 -4.67
C ALA A 273 -9.94 -10.52 -4.39
N PRO A 274 -10.75 -10.88 -5.40
CA PRO A 274 -11.78 -11.90 -5.23
C PRO A 274 -11.19 -13.24 -4.76
N GLY A 275 -11.94 -13.97 -3.91
CA GLY A 275 -11.60 -15.33 -3.47
C GLY A 275 -11.51 -15.54 -1.95
N HIS A 276 -11.44 -14.47 -1.16
CA HIS A 276 -11.43 -14.58 0.31
C HIS A 276 -12.78 -15.07 0.84
N THR A 277 -12.72 -15.88 1.90
CA THR A 277 -13.89 -16.32 2.65
C THR A 277 -13.89 -15.68 4.04
N PRO A 278 -15.03 -15.66 4.75
CA PRO A 278 -15.01 -15.18 6.13
C PRO A 278 -14.08 -15.95 7.05
N ALA A 279 -13.82 -17.24 6.80
CA ALA A 279 -12.85 -18.01 7.57
C ALA A 279 -11.42 -17.60 7.19
N GLU A 280 -11.14 -17.45 5.90
CA GLU A 280 -9.84 -17.07 5.34
C GLU A 280 -9.91 -15.64 4.82
N ILE A 281 -10.04 -14.70 5.76
CA ILE A 281 -10.43 -13.33 5.44
C ILE A 281 -9.38 -12.52 4.65
N GLY A 282 -8.10 -12.87 4.77
CA GLY A 282 -7.00 -12.17 4.08
C GLY A 282 -7.07 -10.65 4.27
N SER A 283 -7.11 -9.92 3.15
CA SER A 283 -7.28 -8.45 3.13
C SER A 283 -8.74 -7.98 3.16
N GLY A 284 -9.69 -8.90 3.37
CA GLY A 284 -11.10 -8.59 3.56
C GLY A 284 -12.03 -9.14 2.47
N VAL A 285 -13.31 -8.86 2.64
CA VAL A 285 -14.38 -9.17 1.68
C VAL A 285 -15.25 -7.94 1.46
N GLY A 286 -15.62 -7.68 0.21
CA GLY A 286 -16.29 -6.45 -0.20
C GLY A 286 -15.28 -5.34 -0.55
N HIS A 287 -15.82 -4.16 -0.85
CA HIS A 287 -15.03 -3.03 -1.32
C HIS A 287 -15.49 -1.75 -0.63
N VAL A 288 -14.55 -0.86 -0.35
CA VAL A 288 -14.83 0.57 -0.17
C VAL A 288 -14.62 1.27 -1.51
N HIS A 289 -15.11 2.51 -1.63
CA HIS A 289 -15.17 3.25 -2.90
C HIS A 289 -16.10 2.59 -3.93
N ASN A 290 -15.64 2.33 -5.16
CA ASN A 290 -16.48 1.85 -6.26
C ASN A 290 -17.65 2.81 -6.62
N ALA A 291 -17.35 4.10 -6.79
CA ALA A 291 -18.38 5.11 -7.12
C ALA A 291 -19.10 4.88 -8.46
N LEU A 292 -18.59 3.98 -9.30
CA LEU A 292 -19.24 3.57 -10.55
C LEU A 292 -20.17 2.37 -10.38
N MET A 293 -20.27 1.80 -9.17
CA MET A 293 -21.14 0.70 -8.80
C MET A 293 -20.99 -0.53 -9.70
N PHE A 294 -19.75 -0.92 -10.01
CA PHE A 294 -19.52 -2.22 -10.64
C PHE A 294 -19.92 -3.32 -9.66
N ASP A 295 -20.65 -4.33 -10.12
CA ASP A 295 -21.19 -5.39 -9.26
C ASP A 295 -20.09 -6.26 -8.65
N GLU A 296 -19.15 -6.73 -9.49
CA GLU A 296 -18.08 -7.65 -9.12
C GLU A 296 -16.72 -7.13 -9.64
N PRO A 297 -16.21 -6.01 -9.09
CA PRO A 297 -14.93 -5.50 -9.53
C PRO A 297 -13.82 -6.49 -9.15
N VAL A 298 -13.07 -6.94 -10.16
CA VAL A 298 -11.94 -7.87 -9.94
C VAL A 298 -10.70 -7.12 -9.47
N LYS A 299 -10.40 -5.99 -10.10
CA LYS A 299 -9.28 -5.11 -9.73
C LYS A 299 -9.40 -3.71 -10.29
N SER A 300 -8.82 -2.75 -9.59
CA SER A 300 -8.50 -1.42 -10.10
C SER A 300 -7.06 -1.40 -10.62
N VAL A 301 -6.84 -0.94 -11.87
CA VAL A 301 -5.49 -0.78 -12.42
C VAL A 301 -5.20 0.68 -12.73
N VAL A 302 -4.15 1.23 -12.11
CA VAL A 302 -3.73 2.64 -12.31
C VAL A 302 -2.32 2.67 -12.90
N ARG A 303 -2.11 3.54 -13.89
CA ARG A 303 -0.80 3.74 -14.55
C ARG A 303 -0.34 5.17 -14.34
N GLY A 304 0.89 5.34 -13.88
CA GLY A 304 1.55 6.63 -13.70
C GLY A 304 2.83 6.77 -14.53
N PRO A 305 3.46 7.95 -14.55
CA PRO A 305 4.71 8.17 -15.25
C PRO A 305 5.90 7.58 -14.46
N PHE A 306 6.82 6.92 -15.16
CA PHE A 306 8.05 6.36 -14.56
C PHE A 306 9.05 7.44 -14.10
N ALA A 307 8.96 8.64 -14.67
CA ALA A 307 9.88 9.73 -14.38
C ALA A 307 9.12 11.08 -14.34
N PRO A 308 9.63 12.08 -13.62
CA PRO A 308 9.01 13.40 -13.62
C PRO A 308 9.26 14.12 -14.96
N ALA A 309 8.42 15.12 -15.27
CA ALA A 309 8.69 16.03 -16.37
C ALA A 309 9.99 16.83 -16.13
N PRO A 310 10.80 17.13 -17.18
CA PRO A 310 10.59 16.80 -18.59
C PRO A 310 11.17 15.44 -19.01
N ARG A 311 11.78 14.66 -18.10
CA ARG A 311 12.45 13.39 -18.43
C ARG A 311 11.51 12.33 -19.02
N THR A 312 10.24 12.39 -18.65
CA THR A 312 9.20 11.51 -19.21
C THR A 312 9.04 11.68 -20.74
N PHE A 313 9.16 12.91 -21.26
CA PHE A 313 9.14 13.17 -22.71
C PHE A 313 10.28 12.46 -23.45
N LEU A 314 11.48 12.48 -22.88
CA LEU A 314 12.66 11.79 -23.44
C LEU A 314 12.49 10.26 -23.43
N LYS A 315 11.55 9.75 -22.64
CA LYS A 315 11.21 8.33 -22.55
C LYS A 315 9.98 7.94 -23.35
N GLY A 316 9.41 8.87 -24.13
CA GLY A 316 8.25 8.63 -24.99
C GLY A 316 6.91 8.65 -24.26
N ASP A 317 6.86 9.16 -23.03
CA ASP A 317 5.63 9.36 -22.27
C ASP A 317 5.35 10.88 -22.16
N PRO A 318 4.28 11.40 -22.79
CA PRO A 318 4.01 12.84 -22.88
C PRO A 318 3.41 13.46 -21.61
N HIS A 319 3.53 12.83 -20.44
CA HIS A 319 2.97 13.36 -19.20
C HIS A 319 3.70 14.62 -18.68
N VAL A 320 2.96 15.56 -18.08
CA VAL A 320 3.52 16.81 -17.51
C VAL A 320 3.48 16.85 -15.99
N ALA A 321 3.28 15.71 -15.32
CA ALA A 321 3.27 15.68 -13.86
C ALA A 321 4.57 16.26 -13.30
N PRO A 322 4.47 17.26 -12.40
CA PRO A 322 5.57 17.54 -11.49
C PRO A 322 5.71 16.37 -10.51
N LYS A 323 6.70 16.46 -9.62
CA LYS A 323 6.82 15.56 -8.48
C LYS A 323 5.49 15.49 -7.71
N MET A 324 4.99 14.28 -7.50
CA MET A 324 3.67 14.10 -6.90
C MET A 324 3.63 14.57 -5.44
N ILE A 325 2.48 15.04 -4.98
CA ILE A 325 2.33 15.67 -3.66
C ILE A 325 2.52 14.69 -2.49
N TYR A 326 2.36 13.39 -2.73
CA TYR A 326 2.53 12.35 -1.71
C TYR A 326 3.99 12.01 -1.42
N PHE A 327 4.95 12.54 -2.20
CA PHE A 327 6.36 12.29 -1.94
C PHE A 327 6.75 12.89 -0.59
N VAL A 328 7.36 12.08 0.29
CA VAL A 328 7.69 12.50 1.67
C VAL A 328 8.77 13.59 1.71
N THR A 329 9.48 13.78 0.61
CA THR A 329 10.49 14.82 0.39
C THR A 329 9.94 16.04 -0.37
N ASN A 330 8.65 16.06 -0.73
CA ASN A 330 8.04 17.20 -1.40
C ASN A 330 7.87 18.36 -0.42
N ARG A 331 8.64 19.44 -0.62
CA ARG A 331 8.68 20.58 0.32
C ARG A 331 7.46 21.48 0.23
N GLN A 332 6.64 21.31 -0.81
CA GLN A 332 5.43 22.09 -1.05
C GLN A 332 4.15 21.29 -0.79
N ALA A 333 4.23 20.04 -0.31
CA ALA A 333 3.07 19.17 -0.13
C ALA A 333 1.95 19.82 0.70
N ASN A 334 2.29 20.47 1.83
CA ASN A 334 1.34 21.17 2.69
C ASN A 334 0.70 22.39 1.99
N VAL A 335 1.48 23.17 1.23
CA VAL A 335 1.00 24.34 0.48
C VAL A 335 0.08 23.90 -0.65
N VAL A 336 0.49 22.91 -1.43
CA VAL A 336 -0.29 22.36 -2.52
C VAL A 336 -1.58 21.72 -1.99
N GLY A 337 -1.52 20.97 -0.89
CA GLY A 337 -2.68 20.37 -0.24
C GLY A 337 -3.74 21.40 0.18
N ARG A 338 -3.33 22.49 0.84
CA ARG A 338 -4.27 23.58 1.20
C ARG A 338 -4.93 24.18 -0.03
N LYS A 339 -4.14 24.48 -1.07
CA LYS A 339 -4.68 25.03 -2.32
C LYS A 339 -5.63 24.08 -3.04
N LEU A 340 -5.37 22.77 -2.99
CA LEU A 340 -6.27 21.74 -3.53
C LEU A 340 -7.62 21.74 -2.78
N ILE A 341 -7.60 21.81 -1.45
CA ILE A 341 -8.82 21.92 -0.63
C ILE A 341 -9.61 23.18 -1.01
N ASP A 342 -8.93 24.33 -1.09
CA ASP A 342 -9.57 25.60 -1.50
C ASP A 342 -10.17 25.53 -2.90
N TYR A 343 -9.49 24.84 -3.83
CA TYR A 343 -9.99 24.61 -5.19
C TYR A 343 -11.22 23.69 -5.20
N CYS A 344 -11.21 22.60 -4.44
CA CYS A 344 -12.38 21.71 -4.32
C CYS A 344 -13.59 22.45 -3.72
N ALA A 345 -13.37 23.34 -2.74
CA ALA A 345 -14.43 24.13 -2.14
C ALA A 345 -14.98 25.21 -3.09
N HIS A 346 -14.10 25.92 -3.83
CA HIS A 346 -14.55 26.86 -4.86
C HIS A 346 -13.62 26.81 -6.10
N PRO A 347 -14.00 26.05 -7.13
CA PRO A 347 -13.17 25.87 -8.31
C PRO A 347 -12.96 27.17 -9.10
N SER A 348 -11.71 27.45 -9.50
CA SER A 348 -11.42 28.53 -10.46
C SER A 348 -10.10 28.31 -11.21
N LYS A 349 -9.99 28.88 -12.41
CA LYS A 349 -8.75 28.80 -13.22
C LYS A 349 -7.55 29.41 -12.51
N ILE A 350 -7.76 30.47 -11.72
CA ILE A 350 -6.70 31.13 -10.94
C ILE A 350 -6.18 30.21 -9.83
N ARG A 351 -7.08 29.54 -9.10
CA ARG A 351 -6.70 28.57 -8.06
C ARG A 351 -5.96 27.37 -8.66
N LEU A 352 -6.43 26.87 -9.80
CA LEU A 352 -5.74 25.81 -10.53
C LEU A 352 -4.32 26.22 -10.95
N ALA A 353 -4.14 27.42 -11.53
CA ALA A 353 -2.81 27.92 -11.89
C ALA A 353 -1.89 28.08 -10.66
N SER A 354 -2.44 28.53 -9.53
CA SER A 354 -1.71 28.66 -8.26
C SER A 354 -1.26 27.30 -7.69
N ILE A 355 -2.05 26.24 -7.87
CA ILE A 355 -1.67 24.86 -7.53
C ILE A 355 -0.48 24.43 -8.38
N VAL A 356 -0.57 24.56 -9.71
CA VAL A 356 0.50 24.17 -10.65
C VAL A 356 1.80 24.91 -10.34
N ALA A 357 1.74 26.22 -10.11
CA ALA A 357 2.91 27.04 -9.77
C ALA A 357 3.59 26.65 -8.44
N SER A 358 2.84 26.09 -7.49
CA SER A 358 3.43 25.53 -6.27
C SER A 358 3.97 24.12 -6.49
N ALA A 359 3.27 23.28 -7.26
CA ALA A 359 3.66 21.91 -7.51
C ALA A 359 5.01 21.79 -8.26
N VAL A 360 5.32 22.72 -9.18
CA VAL A 360 6.62 22.76 -9.88
C VAL A 360 7.81 23.14 -8.98
N ARG A 361 7.56 23.66 -7.77
CA ARG A 361 8.60 24.02 -6.78
C ARG A 361 8.74 22.97 -5.66
N GLY A 362 8.01 21.87 -5.77
CA GLY A 362 7.89 20.82 -4.75
C GLY A 362 9.08 19.89 -4.64
#